data_AF-A0A833ATI8-F1
#
_entry.id   AF-A0A833ATI8-F1
#
_cell.length_a   1.000
_cell.length_b   1.000
_cell.length_c   1.000
_cell.angle_alpha   90.00
_cell.angle_beta   90.00
_cell.angle_gamma   90.00
#
_symmetry.space_group_name_H-M   'P 1'
#
loop_
_entity.id
_entity.type
_entity.pdbx_description
1 polymer ?
#
loop_
_entity_poly.entity_id
_entity_poly.type
_entity_poly.pdbx_seq_one_letter_code
_entity_poly.pdbx_strand_id
1 'polypeptide(L)' 'ETAAEIRMFDRIGADAVGMSTVPEVIAAVHRGMRVAGISCISNMATGISGQPLSHGEVTEVAERVKGNFLLLVTRFLQGL' A
#
# COMPACT_ATOMS: atom_id res chain seq x y z
N GLU A 1 -2.40 12.52 -4.05
CA GLU A 1 -1.59 13.60 -3.43
C GLU A 1 -0.88 14.40 -4.53
N THR A 2 -0.56 15.67 -4.28
CA THR A 2 0.16 16.55 -5.20
C THR A 2 1.64 16.18 -5.29
N ALA A 3 2.31 16.54 -6.39
CA ALA A 3 3.75 16.27 -6.54
C ALA A 3 4.60 16.96 -5.45
N ALA A 4 4.14 18.09 -4.90
CA ALA A 4 4.83 18.75 -3.79
C ALA A 4 4.73 17.93 -2.49
N GLU A 5 3.55 17.39 -2.20
CA GLU A 5 3.33 16.50 -1.05
C GLU A 5 4.11 15.19 -1.21
N ILE A 6 4.15 14.58 -2.40
CA ILE A 6 4.96 13.37 -2.65
C ILE A 6 6.45 13.62 -2.38
N ARG A 7 7.02 14.75 -2.82
CA ARG A 7 8.40 15.12 -2.48
C ARG A 7 8.59 15.37 -0.99
N MET A 8 7.57 15.88 -0.30
CA MET A 8 7.62 16.03 1.15
C MET A 8 7.66 14.64 1.81
N PHE A 9 6.79 13.71 1.39
CA PHE A 9 6.72 12.35 1.91
C PHE A 9 8.03 11.58 1.71
N ASP A 10 8.61 11.66 0.52
CA ASP A 10 9.94 11.10 0.21
C ASP A 10 11.01 11.65 1.16
N ARG A 11 11.05 12.97 1.37
CA ARG A 11 12.01 13.62 2.29
C ARG A 11 11.84 13.23 3.76
N ILE A 12 10.63 12.85 4.19
CA ILE A 12 10.38 12.35 5.55
C ILE A 12 10.53 10.81 5.64
N GLY A 13 10.96 10.15 4.56
CA GLY A 13 11.30 8.73 4.53
C GLY A 13 10.12 7.80 4.22
N ALA A 14 9.08 8.27 3.55
CA ALA A 14 7.96 7.41 3.14
C ALA A 14 8.26 6.70 1.81
N ASP A 15 8.30 5.36 1.83
CA ASP A 15 8.43 4.52 0.63
C ASP A 15 7.08 4.21 -0.05
N ALA A 16 5.97 4.38 0.67
CA ALA A 16 4.61 4.16 0.19
C ALA A 16 3.63 5.14 0.83
N VAL A 17 2.58 5.52 0.09
CA VAL A 17 1.53 6.43 0.53
C VAL A 17 0.16 5.79 0.28
N GLY A 18 -0.74 5.92 1.24
CA GLY A 18 -2.10 5.39 1.16
C GLY A 18 -3.02 6.10 2.16
N MET A 19 -4.30 5.75 2.12
CA MET A 19 -5.36 6.48 2.85
C MET A 19 -6.01 5.65 3.98
N SER A 20 -5.37 4.55 4.42
CA SER A 20 -5.91 3.60 5.40
C SER A 20 -4.75 2.98 6.21
N THR A 21 -4.98 1.84 6.87
CA THR A 21 -4.03 1.01 7.64
C THR A 21 -3.55 1.64 8.95
N VAL A 22 -3.22 2.93 9.00
CA VAL A 22 -2.72 3.58 10.22
C VAL A 22 -3.74 3.49 11.38
N PRO A 23 -5.03 3.88 11.21
CA PRO A 23 -6.01 3.77 12.29
C PRO A 23 -6.22 2.33 12.79
N GLU A 24 -6.26 1.37 11.88
CA GLU A 24 -6.49 -0.05 12.16
C GLU A 24 -5.33 -0.66 12.95
N VAL A 25 -4.09 -0.37 12.55
CA VAL A 25 -2.88 -0.82 13.25
C VAL A 25 -2.81 -0.25 14.66
N ILE A 26 -3.09 1.05 14.84
CA ILE A 26 -3.11 1.68 16.17
C ILE A 26 -4.12 0.98 17.09
N ALA A 27 -5.33 0.73 16.59
CA ALA A 27 -6.38 0.05 17.36
C ALA A 27 -6.00 -1.39 17.74
N ALA A 28 -5.41 -2.15 16.81
CA ALA A 28 -4.99 -3.53 17.04
C ALA A 28 -3.84 -3.63 18.06
N VAL A 29 -2.81 -2.77 17.92
CA VAL A 29 -1.68 -2.71 18.86
C VAL A 29 -2.14 -2.28 20.25
N HIS A 30 -3.06 -1.32 20.35
CA HIS A 30 -3.66 -0.93 21.62
C HIS A 30 -4.37 -2.10 22.34
N ARG A 31 -4.80 -3.13 21.60
CA ARG A 31 -5.39 -4.36 22.15
C ARG A 31 -4.39 -5.52 22.29
N GLY A 32 -3.09 -5.25 22.18
CA GLY A 32 -2.04 -6.25 22.34
C GLY A 32 -1.92 -7.24 21.19
N MET A 33 -2.48 -6.93 20.01
CA MET A 33 -2.41 -7.80 18.84
C MET A 33 -1.08 -7.61 18.10
N ARG A 34 -0.52 -8.71 17.59
CA ARG A 34 0.56 -8.65 16.59
C ARG A 34 -0.04 -8.35 15.23
N VAL A 35 0.58 -7.45 14.46
CA VAL A 35 0.10 -7.02 13.14
C VAL A 35 1.19 -7.22 12.10
N ALA A 36 0.80 -7.75 10.94
CA ALA A 36 1.61 -7.79 9.72
C ALA A 36 0.91 -6.94 8.66
N GLY A 37 1.59 -5.93 8.11
CA GLY A 37 1.07 -5.06 7.07
C GLY A 37 1.64 -5.42 5.69
N ILE A 38 0.78 -5.50 4.68
CA ILE A 38 1.19 -5.74 3.29
C ILE A 38 0.49 -4.70 2.41
N SER A 39 1.27 -3.86 1.73
CA SER A 39 0.76 -2.89 0.76
C SER A 39 0.92 -3.42 -0.66
N CYS A 40 -0.15 -3.41 -1.44
CA CYS A 40 -0.09 -3.67 -2.88
C CYS A 40 0.15 -2.34 -3.60
N ILE A 41 1.35 -2.14 -4.15
CA ILE A 41 1.68 -0.91 -4.87
C ILE A 41 0.95 -0.90 -6.21
N SER A 42 -0.12 -0.11 -6.29
CA SER A 42 -0.99 -0.01 -7.45
C SER A 42 -0.47 0.92 -8.53
N ASN A 43 0.30 1.94 -8.16
CA ASN A 43 0.79 2.98 -9.06
C ASN A 43 2.02 3.68 -8.46
N MET A 44 2.77 4.36 -9.30
CA MET A 44 3.78 5.32 -8.84
C MET A 44 3.08 6.58 -8.32
N ALA A 45 3.67 7.25 -7.33
CA ALA A 45 3.10 8.47 -6.79
C ALA A 45 3.15 9.63 -7.81
N THR A 46 2.24 10.59 -7.68
CA THR A 46 2.14 11.76 -8.58
C THR A 46 3.49 12.47 -8.76
N GLY A 47 3.89 12.68 -10.01
CA GLY A 47 5.14 13.36 -10.34
C GLY A 47 6.38 12.47 -10.33
N ILE A 48 6.24 11.17 -10.03
CA ILE A 48 7.28 10.15 -10.26
C ILE A 48 7.09 9.52 -11.64
N SER A 49 5.86 9.16 -12.01
CA SER A 49 5.50 8.79 -13.39
C SER A 49 4.92 9.99 -14.13
N GLY A 50 5.16 10.05 -15.45
CA GLY A 50 4.59 11.10 -16.33
C GLY A 50 3.11 10.90 -16.68
N GLN A 51 2.45 9.88 -16.12
CA GLN A 51 1.05 9.56 -16.41
C GLN A 51 0.12 10.05 -15.30
N PRO A 52 -1.05 10.63 -15.63
CA PRO A 52 -2.05 11.00 -14.63
C PRO A 52 -2.56 9.76 -13.89
N LEU A 53 -2.77 9.89 -12.58
CA LEU A 53 -3.34 8.81 -11.78
C LEU A 53 -4.83 8.62 -12.10
N SER A 54 -5.24 7.39 -12.36
CA SER A 54 -6.65 7.03 -12.48
C SER A 54 -7.05 5.89 -11.54
N HIS A 55 -8.29 5.93 -11.04
CA HIS A 55 -8.81 4.83 -10.22
C HIS A 55 -8.95 3.51 -11.01
N GLY A 56 -9.12 3.62 -12.33
CA GLY A 56 -9.15 2.47 -13.23
C GLY A 56 -7.85 1.68 -13.23
N GLU A 57 -6.70 2.37 -13.35
CA GLU A 57 -5.38 1.73 -13.31
C GLU A 57 -5.13 1.01 -11.99
N VAL A 58 -5.57 1.58 -10.87
CA VAL A 58 -5.44 0.93 -9.55
C VAL A 58 -6.17 -0.41 -9.53
N THR A 59 -7.38 -0.45 -10.09
CA THR A 59 -8.21 -1.66 -10.13
C THR A 59 -7.62 -2.70 -11.08
N GLU A 60 -7.13 -2.26 -12.24
CA GLU A 60 -6.48 -3.13 -13.22
C GLU A 60 -5.21 -3.78 -12.66
N VAL A 61 -4.35 -2.99 -12.01
CA VAL A 61 -3.14 -3.50 -11.37
C VAL A 61 -3.49 -4.49 -10.26
N ALA A 62 -4.51 -4.19 -9.46
CA ALA A 62 -4.99 -5.09 -8.41
C ALA A 62 -5.44 -6.45 -8.98
N GLU A 63 -6.26 -6.45 -10.03
CA GLU A 63 -6.69 -7.70 -10.69
C GLU A 63 -5.50 -8.46 -11.31
N ARG A 64 -4.54 -7.75 -11.91
CA ARG A 64 -3.34 -8.37 -12.49
C ARG A 64 -2.48 -9.09 -11.44
N VAL A 65 -2.32 -8.53 -10.24
CA VAL A 65 -1.45 -9.10 -9.20
C VAL A 65 -2.18 -10.01 -8.21
N LYS A 66 -3.51 -10.11 -8.31
CA LYS A 66 -4.38 -10.89 -7.44
C LYS A 66 -3.89 -12.32 -7.18
N GLY A 67 -3.48 -13.03 -8.22
CA GLY A 67 -2.98 -14.41 -8.09
C GLY A 67 -1.72 -14.50 -7.21
N ASN A 68 -0.76 -13.60 -7.43
CA ASN A 68 0.47 -13.54 -6.63
C ASN A 68 0.18 -13.11 -5.19
N PHE A 69 -0.74 -12.17 -5.00
CA PHE A 69 -1.12 -11.69 -3.67
C PHE A 69 -1.82 -12.78 -2.86
N LEU A 70 -2.75 -13.52 -3.47
CA LEU A 70 -3.39 -14.68 -2.85
C LEU A 70 -2.36 -15.74 -2.46
N LEU A 71 -1.41 -16.05 -3.34
CA LEU A 71 -0.34 -17.00 -3.04
C LEU A 71 0.52 -16.53 -1.86
N LEU A 72 0.91 -15.25 -1.84
CA LEU A 72 1.69 -14.68 -0.74
C LEU A 72 0.96 -14.79 0.60
N VAL A 73 -0.30 -14.34 0.67
CA VAL A 73 -1.09 -14.35 1.90
C VAL A 73 -1.35 -15.77 2.38
N THR A 74 -1.74 -16.69 1.48
CA THR A 74 -2.00 -18.09 1.85
C THR A 74 -0.75 -18.77 2.37
N ARG A 75 0.41 -18.57 1.74
CA ARG A 75 1.69 -19.13 2.20
C ARG A 75 2.14 -18.52 3.52
N PHE A 76 1.97 -17.21 3.70
CA PHE A 76 2.26 -16.53 4.96
C PHE A 76 1.44 -17.12 6.10
N LEU A 77 0.13 -17.30 5.91
CA LEU A 77 -0.77 -17.88 6.92
C LEU A 77 -0.44 -19.34 7.25
N GLN A 78 -0.01 -20.14 6.27
CA GLN A 78 0.41 -21.53 6.49
C GLN A 78 1.72 -21.66 7.27
N GLY A 79 2.56 -20.63 7.27
CA GLY A 79 3.84 -20.61 7.98
C GLY A 79 3.79 -19.99 9.38
N LEU A 80 2.64 -19.44 9.80
CA LEU A 80 2.39 -18.96 11.17
C LEU A 80 2.05 -20.12 12.12
#